data_AF-A0A1G2D9G4-F1
#
_entry.id   AF-A0A1G2D9G4-F1
#
_cell.length_a   1.000
_cell.length_b   1.000
_cell.length_c   1.000
_cell.angle_alpha   90.00
_cell.angle_beta   90.00
_cell.angle_gamma   90.00
#
_symmetry.space_group_name_H-M   'P 1'
#
loop_
_entity.id
_entity.type
_entity.pdbx_description
1 polymer ?
#
loop_
_entity_poly.entity_id
_entity_poly.type
_entity_poly.pdbx_seq_one_letter_code
_entity_poly.pdbx_strand_id
1 'polypeptide(L)'
;MPYVELYKLQNDGSQKVVATCRLDGDAVRCEGDTVLVNNLMTGGIKDYDNPDETTLFFKDGLKFLEQLKFNFTSGYLNASEVKE
;
A
#
# COMPACT_ATOMS: atom_id res chain seq x y z
N MET A 1 -8.31 -7.30 -11.26
CA MET A 1 -7.45 -7.96 -10.25
C MET A 1 -7.28 -6.95 -9.13
N PRO A 2 -7.59 -7.31 -7.87
CA PRO A 2 -7.58 -6.36 -6.77
C PRO A 2 -6.29 -5.54 -6.70
N TYR A 3 -6.41 -4.21 -6.64
CA TYR A 3 -5.25 -3.32 -6.58
C TYR A 3 -5.51 -2.08 -5.74
N VAL A 4 -4.42 -1.47 -5.27
CA VAL A 4 -4.38 -0.23 -4.49
C VAL A 4 -3.38 0.71 -5.15
N GLU A 5 -3.75 1.97 -5.26
CA GLU A 5 -2.87 3.05 -5.70
C GLU A 5 -2.38 3.85 -4.51
N LEU A 6 -1.09 4.14 -4.48
CA LEU A 6 -0.46 5.05 -3.54
C LEU A 6 -0.29 6.41 -4.21
N TYR A 7 -0.87 7.44 -3.61
CA TYR A 7 -0.85 8.82 -4.10
C TYR A 7 0.01 9.70 -3.23
N LYS A 8 0.85 10.52 -3.88
CA LYS A 8 1.59 11.59 -3.20
C LYS A 8 0.95 12.94 -3.50
N LEU A 9 0.69 13.73 -2.46
CA LEU A 9 0.23 15.12 -2.61
C LEU A 9 1.37 15.97 -3.20
N GLN A 10 1.06 16.74 -4.23
CA GLN A 10 1.98 17.67 -4.88
C GLN A 10 1.82 19.09 -4.31
N ASN A 11 2.78 19.96 -4.57
CA ASN A 11 2.78 21.35 -4.09
C ASN A 11 1.60 22.18 -4.62
N ASP A 12 1.01 21.79 -5.74
CA ASP A 12 -0.16 22.43 -6.34
C ASP A 12 -1.50 21.88 -5.80
N GLY A 13 -1.45 20.98 -4.81
CA GLY A 13 -2.62 20.32 -4.23
C GLY A 13 -3.16 19.15 -5.06
N SER A 14 -2.55 18.84 -6.21
CA SER A 14 -2.90 17.67 -7.00
C SER A 14 -2.37 16.38 -6.34
N GLN A 15 -3.02 15.25 -6.63
CA GLN A 15 -2.55 13.94 -6.22
C GLN A 15 -1.96 13.20 -7.42
N LYS A 16 -0.77 12.62 -7.24
CA LYS A 16 -0.11 11.81 -8.27
C LYS A 16 0.07 10.39 -7.77
N VAL A 17 -0.32 9.40 -8.57
CA VAL A 17 0.01 7.99 -8.31
C VAL A 17 1.53 7.82 -8.38
N VAL A 18 2.11 7.36 -7.28
CA VAL A 18 3.55 7.08 -7.15
C VAL A 18 3.85 5.60 -7.13
N ALA A 19 2.90 4.76 -6.72
CA ALA A 19 3.02 3.30 -6.84
C ALA A 19 1.65 2.65 -6.94
N THR A 20 1.60 1.46 -7.53
CA THR A 20 0.42 0.62 -7.63
C THR A 20 0.77 -0.77 -7.12
N CYS A 21 0.01 -1.27 -6.15
CA CYS A 21 0.14 -2.61 -5.60
C CYS A 21 -1.05 -3.45 -6.06
N ARG A 22 -0.79 -4.62 -6.64
CA ARG A 22 -1.82 -5.52 -7.19
C ARG A 22 -1.66 -6.93 -6.63
N LEU A 23 -2.79 -7.63 -6.48
CA LEU A 23 -2.79 -9.05 -6.16
C LEU A 23 -2.37 -9.85 -7.40
N ASP A 24 -1.35 -10.68 -7.24
CA ASP A 24 -0.77 -11.57 -8.25
C ASP A 24 -0.69 -12.99 -7.66
N GLY A 25 -1.70 -13.81 -7.94
CA GLY A 25 -1.94 -15.07 -7.23
C GLY A 25 -2.31 -14.82 -5.77
N ASP A 26 -1.55 -15.39 -4.84
CA ASP A 26 -1.76 -15.24 -3.39
C ASP A 26 -0.90 -14.13 -2.77
N ALA A 27 -0.06 -13.44 -3.57
CA ALA A 27 0.86 -12.42 -3.09
C ALA A 27 0.61 -11.06 -3.77
N VAL A 28 1.15 -10.01 -3.17
CA VAL A 28 1.06 -8.64 -3.70
C VAL A 28 2.33 -8.28 -4.44
N ARG A 29 2.17 -7.66 -5.61
CA ARG A 29 3.26 -7.07 -6.38
C ARG A 29 3.05 -5.57 -6.51
N CYS A 30 4.04 -4.78 -6.12
CA CYS A 30 4.00 -3.33 -6.22
C CYS A 30 4.96 -2.82 -7.30
N GLU A 31 4.54 -1.82 -8.06
CA GLU A 31 5.31 -1.17 -9.13
C GLU A 31 5.19 0.35 -9.02
N GLY A 32 6.25 1.09 -9.34
CA GLY A 32 6.29 2.55 -9.23
C GLY A 32 7.58 3.06 -8.59
N ASP A 33 7.47 4.03 -7.71
CA ASP A 33 8.58 4.64 -6.97
C ASP A 33 9.39 3.56 -6.24
N THR A 34 10.64 3.40 -6.66
CA THR A 34 11.50 2.29 -6.22
C THR A 34 11.82 2.36 -4.74
N VAL A 35 11.95 3.55 -4.16
CA VAL A 35 12.27 3.71 -2.74
C VAL A 35 11.06 3.32 -1.90
N LEU A 36 9.87 3.80 -2.26
CA LEU A 36 8.62 3.45 -1.59
C LEU A 36 8.34 1.95 -1.68
N VAL A 37 8.45 1.37 -2.88
CA VAL A 37 8.21 -0.05 -3.11
C VAL A 37 9.24 -0.91 -2.34
N ASN A 38 10.52 -0.55 -2.34
CA ASN A 38 11.52 -1.28 -1.56
C ASN A 38 11.23 -1.23 -0.06
N ASN A 39 10.89 -0.05 0.48
CA ASN A 39 10.54 0.09 1.89
C ASN A 39 9.32 -0.76 2.26
N LEU A 40 8.30 -0.80 1.40
CA LEU A 40 7.13 -1.66 1.57
C LEU A 40 7.48 -3.15 1.56
N MET A 41 8.33 -3.57 0.62
CA MET A 41 8.74 -4.97 0.49
C MET A 41 9.61 -5.44 1.66
N THR A 42 10.48 -4.58 2.20
CA THR A 42 11.40 -4.96 3.30
C THR A 42 10.82 -4.71 4.68
N GLY A 43 10.05 -3.63 4.85
CA GLY A 43 9.55 -3.18 6.15
C GLY A 43 8.17 -3.74 6.51
N GLY A 44 7.40 -4.18 5.51
CA GLY A 44 6.01 -4.56 5.72
C GLY A 44 5.14 -3.37 6.15
N ILE A 45 3.91 -3.68 6.56
CA ILE A 45 2.93 -2.71 7.05
C ILE A 45 2.28 -3.21 8.34
N LYS A 46 1.66 -2.33 9.12
CA LYS A 46 0.95 -2.71 10.33
C LYS A 46 -0.42 -3.31 10.00
N ASP A 47 -0.78 -4.39 10.67
CA ASP A 47 -2.14 -4.94 10.70
C ASP A 47 -2.97 -4.20 11.76
N TYR A 48 -3.88 -3.32 11.32
CA TYR A 48 -4.74 -2.58 12.24
C TYR A 48 -5.96 -3.38 12.70
N ASP A 49 -6.25 -4.52 12.07
CA ASP A 49 -7.33 -5.42 12.50
C ASP A 49 -6.87 -6.39 13.60
N ASN A 50 -5.56 -6.48 13.85
CA ASN A 50 -4.99 -7.34 14.87
C ASN A 50 -4.52 -6.54 16.10
N PRO A 51 -5.08 -6.79 17.30
CA PRO A 51 -4.66 -6.09 18.52
C PRO A 51 -3.20 -6.37 18.92
N ASP A 52 -2.58 -7.43 18.40
CA ASP A 52 -1.18 -7.79 18.70
C ASP A 52 -0.15 -7.07 17.78
N GLU A 53 -0.61 -6.11 16.96
CA GLU A 53 0.23 -5.27 16.09
C GLU A 53 1.16 -6.05 15.16
N THR A 54 0.65 -7.12 14.52
CA THR A 54 1.45 -7.91 13.59
C THR A 54 1.85 -7.14 12.33
N THR A 55 3.06 -7.38 11.84
CA THR A 55 3.51 -6.86 10.54
C THR A 55 3.04 -7.76 9.41
N LEU A 56 2.36 -7.17 8.41
CA LEU A 56 2.00 -7.82 7.15
C LEU A 56 3.04 -7.54 6.08
N PHE A 57 3.29 -8.55 5.26
CA PHE A 57 4.17 -8.52 4.12
C PHE A 57 3.39 -8.83 2.84
N PHE A 58 4.00 -8.61 1.69
CA PHE A 58 3.40 -8.87 0.38
C PHE A 58 2.87 -10.30 0.20
N LYS A 59 3.46 -11.28 0.89
CA LYS A 59 3.00 -12.68 0.89
C LYS A 59 1.67 -12.92 1.61
N ASP A 60 1.20 -11.94 2.39
CA ASP A 60 -0.09 -11.99 3.10
C ASP A 60 -1.25 -11.53 2.21
N GLY A 61 -0.98 -11.28 0.92
CA GLY A 61 -1.98 -11.22 -0.14
C GLY A 61 -3.01 -10.10 0.03
N LEU A 62 -4.29 -10.45 -0.10
CA LEU A 62 -5.39 -9.48 -0.05
C LEU A 62 -5.41 -8.67 1.26
N LYS A 63 -5.10 -9.31 2.38
CA LYS A 63 -5.07 -8.64 3.69
C LYS A 63 -4.03 -7.51 3.72
N PHE A 64 -2.88 -7.71 3.06
CA PHE A 64 -1.89 -6.66 2.90
C PHE A 64 -2.46 -5.47 2.11
N LEU A 65 -3.15 -5.72 0.99
CA LEU A 65 -3.77 -4.66 0.19
C LEU A 65 -4.82 -3.86 0.98
N GLU A 66 -5.68 -4.55 1.72
CA GLU A 66 -6.75 -3.93 2.51
C GLU A 66 -6.19 -2.99 3.60
N GLN A 67 -5.05 -3.35 4.18
CA GLN A 67 -4.41 -2.60 5.25
C GLN A 67 -3.59 -1.39 4.76
N LEU A 68 -3.27 -1.29 3.47
CA LEU A 68 -2.53 -0.14 2.90
C LEU A 68 -3.25 1.18 3.16
N LYS A 69 -4.59 1.20 3.07
CA LYS A 69 -5.40 2.40 3.27
C LYS A 69 -5.30 2.99 4.67
N PHE A 70 -4.90 2.21 5.68
CA PHE A 70 -4.71 2.69 7.05
C PHE A 70 -3.26 3.10 7.31
N ASN A 71 -2.31 2.39 6.72
CA ASN A 71 -0.88 2.67 6.83
C ASN A 71 -0.46 3.94 6.08
N PHE A 72 -1.20 4.32 5.02
CA PHE A 72 -0.95 5.52 4.23
C PHE A 72 -2.17 6.45 4.29
N THR A 73 -2.28 7.18 5.41
CA THR A 73 -3.31 8.22 5.66
C THR A 73 -2.68 9.53 6.11
N SER A 74 -1.70 10.03 5.37
CA SER A 74 -1.01 11.27 5.72
C SER A 74 -1.31 12.39 4.73
N GLY A 75 -1.08 13.64 5.13
CA GLY A 75 -1.16 14.79 4.22
C GLY A 75 -0.19 14.73 3.04
N TYR A 76 0.76 13.78 3.01
CA TYR A 76 1.79 13.67 1.97
C TYR A 76 1.66 12.40 1.12
N LEU A 77 1.22 11.30 1.71
CA LEU A 77 1.10 9.98 1.08
C LEU A 77 -0.19 9.30 1.54
N ASN A 78 -1.02 8.91 0.57
CA ASN A 78 -2.31 8.27 0.79
C ASN A 78 -2.44 6.99 -0.03
N ALA A 79 -3.19 6.02 0.45
CA ALA A 79 -3.57 4.84 -0.32
C ALA A 79 -5.07 4.88 -0.67
N SER A 80 -5.43 4.39 -1.87
CA SER A 80 -6.83 4.15 -2.21
C SER A 80 -7.43 3.02 -1.39
N GLU A 81 -8.75 2.90 -1.42
CA GLU A 81 -9.38 1.60 -1.14
C GLU A 81 -8.99 0.57 -2.21
N VAL A 82 -9.21 -0.72 -1.92
CA VAL A 82 -8.98 -1.79 -2.88
C VAL A 82 -9.98 -1.63 -4.05
N LYS A 83 -9.44 -1.61 -5.27
CA LYS A 83 -10.18 -1.49 -6.53
C LYS A 83 -10.15 -2.83 -7.28
N GLU A 84 -11.16 -3.10 -8.12
CA GLU A 84 -11.25 -4.32 -8.95
C GLU A 84 -10.55 -4.23 -10.31
#